data_AF-A0A349JPS0-F1
#
_entry.id   AF-A0A349JPS0-F1
#
_cell.length_a   1.000
_cell.length_b   1.000
_cell.length_c   1.000
_cell.angle_alpha   90.00
_cell.angle_beta   90.00
_cell.angle_gamma   90.00
#
_symmetry.space_group_name_H-M   'P 1'
#
loop_
_entity.id
_entity.type
_entity.pdbx_description
1 polymer ?
#
loop_
_entity_poly.entity_id
_entity_poly.type
_entity_poly.pdbx_seq_one_letter_code
_entity_poly.pdbx_strand_id
1 'polypeptide(L)'
;GTPSTDIFESKYAVLIGAGIGVTPFASILKSILYRNQHHSSNINLEKVHFYWLNREQKAFEWFVELLSQIEVEDTNKLFDINLYLTGAQQQSDMKSSTLFVAMDLLHSRTKVDLITGLKSRTKTGRPDWDEIFRDLARQHEPNKVDVF
;
A
#
# COMPACT_ATOMS: atom_id res chain seq x y z
N GLY A 1 15.19 18.22 7.35
CA GLY A 1 13.79 17.89 7.60
C GLY A 1 13.72 16.66 8.48
N THR A 2 12.59 16.44 9.13
CA THR A 2 12.28 15.12 9.70
C THR A 2 11.84 14.22 8.54
N PRO A 3 12.15 12.91 8.51
CA PRO A 3 11.84 12.03 7.37
C PRO A 3 10.37 12.06 6.91
N SER A 4 9.45 12.40 7.81
CA SER A 4 8.02 12.55 7.50
C SER A 4 7.66 13.80 6.71
N THR A 5 8.43 14.89 6.80
CA THR A 5 8.18 16.14 6.06
C THR A 5 8.49 15.94 4.58
N ASP A 6 9.58 15.24 4.28
CA ASP A 6 10.08 15.01 2.92
C ASP A 6 9.09 14.17 2.08
N ILE A 7 8.30 13.31 2.73
CA ILE A 7 7.21 12.54 2.09
C ILE A 7 6.15 13.47 1.49
N PHE A 8 5.76 14.54 2.20
CA PHE A 8 4.69 15.44 1.73
C PHE A 8 5.15 16.40 0.62
N GLU A 9 6.46 16.61 0.50
CA GLU A 9 7.09 17.41 -0.57
C GLU A 9 7.29 16.60 -1.85
N SER A 10 7.31 15.27 -1.74
CA SER A 10 7.46 14.35 -2.86
C SER A 10 6.22 14.39 -3.75
N LYS A 11 6.44 14.24 -5.06
CA LYS A 11 5.35 14.13 -6.05
C LYS A 11 4.83 12.70 -6.14
N TYR A 12 5.76 11.76 -6.20
CA TYR A 12 5.50 10.32 -6.18
C TYR A 12 6.35 9.70 -5.08
N ALA A 13 5.72 9.03 -4.12
CA ALA A 13 6.40 8.44 -2.98
C ALA A 13 6.22 6.92 -2.96
N VAL A 14 7.29 6.20 -2.64
CA VAL A 14 7.26 4.77 -2.32
C VAL A 14 7.53 4.62 -0.83
N LEU A 15 6.60 4.00 -0.12
CA LEU A 15 6.67 3.80 1.33
C LEU A 15 6.81 2.30 1.61
N ILE A 16 7.90 1.87 2.25
CA ILE A 16 8.20 0.45 2.47
C ILE A 16 8.18 0.13 3.97
N GLY A 17 7.13 -0.56 4.41
CA GLY A 17 7.02 -1.12 5.75
C GLY A 17 7.42 -2.59 5.79
N ALA A 18 8.17 -3.01 6.80
CA ALA A 18 8.45 -4.44 7.05
C ALA A 18 8.18 -4.80 8.52
N GLY A 19 7.47 -5.91 8.76
CA GLY A 19 7.20 -6.39 10.12
C GLY A 19 6.39 -5.38 10.94
N ILE A 20 6.81 -5.20 12.20
CA ILE A 20 6.27 -4.18 13.13
C ILE A 20 6.61 -2.74 12.72
N GLY A 21 7.57 -2.57 11.80
CA GLY A 21 7.99 -1.27 11.25
C GLY A 21 6.92 -0.58 10.40
N VAL A 22 5.76 -1.22 10.22
CA VAL A 22 4.60 -0.63 9.55
C VAL A 22 3.85 0.38 10.41
N THR A 23 3.94 0.26 11.73
CA THR A 23 3.18 1.09 12.69
C THR A 23 3.27 2.60 12.43
N PRO A 24 4.46 3.18 12.18
CA PRO A 24 4.54 4.61 11.85
C PRO A 24 3.84 4.98 10.53
N PHE A 25 3.72 4.05 9.57
CA PHE A 25 3.01 4.31 8.33
C PHE A 25 1.49 4.43 8.53
N ALA A 26 0.93 3.88 9.60
CA ALA A 26 -0.49 4.05 9.94
C ALA A 26 -0.90 5.52 9.99
N SER A 27 -0.14 6.31 10.74
CA SER A 27 -0.42 7.74 10.92
C SER A 27 -0.06 8.54 9.67
N ILE A 28 1.01 8.15 8.95
CA ILE A 28 1.40 8.79 7.69
C ILE A 28 0.32 8.63 6.63
N LEU A 29 -0.17 7.40 6.38
CA LEU A 29 -1.20 7.15 5.38
C LEU A 29 -2.49 7.90 5.69
N LYS A 30 -2.95 7.86 6.95
CA LYS A 30 -4.10 8.67 7.41
C LYS A 30 -3.89 10.17 7.18
N SER A 31 -2.69 10.67 7.49
CA SER A 31 -2.38 12.09 7.33
C SER A 31 -2.38 12.50 5.86
N ILE A 32 -1.82 11.68 4.97
CA ILE A 32 -1.84 11.90 3.52
C ILE A 32 -3.29 11.95 3.01
N LEU A 33 -4.11 10.96 3.38
CA LEU A 33 -5.51 10.87 2.98
C LEU A 33 -6.30 12.12 3.43
N TYR A 34 -6.17 12.48 4.71
CA TYR A 34 -6.86 13.65 5.28
C TYR A 34 -6.50 14.95 4.55
N ARG A 35 -5.21 15.16 4.27
CA ARG A 35 -4.72 16.37 3.58
C ARG A 35 -5.19 16.42 2.11
N ASN A 36 -5.24 15.27 1.45
CA ASN A 36 -5.73 15.15 0.08
C ASN A 36 -7.23 15.51 -0.02
N GLN A 37 -8.05 15.01 0.90
CA GLN A 37 -9.50 15.29 0.95
C GLN A 37 -9.82 16.76 1.22
N HIS A 38 -9.01 17.44 2.03
CA HIS A 38 -9.23 18.84 2.41
C HIS A 38 -8.52 19.83 1.48
N HIS A 39 -8.02 19.40 0.33
CA HIS A 39 -7.27 20.21 -0.64
C HIS A 39 -6.21 21.10 0.04
N SER A 40 -5.48 20.53 1.00
CA SER A 40 -4.43 21.28 1.70
C SER A 40 -3.34 21.66 0.71
N SER A 41 -3.08 22.97 0.54
CA SER A 41 -2.07 23.52 -0.38
C SER A 41 -0.63 23.06 -0.14
N ASN A 42 -0.41 22.30 0.94
CA ASN A 42 0.90 21.91 1.44
C ASN A 42 1.26 20.44 1.14
N ILE A 43 0.53 19.77 0.24
CA ILE A 43 0.93 18.45 -0.27
C ILE A 43 1.13 18.53 -1.78
N ASN A 44 2.24 17.97 -2.25
CA ASN A 44 2.53 17.83 -3.68
C ASN A 44 2.33 16.37 -4.17
N LEU A 45 1.85 15.49 -3.29
CA LEU A 45 1.69 14.07 -3.55
C LEU A 45 0.55 13.81 -4.54
N GLU A 46 0.92 13.20 -5.68
CA GLU A 46 -0.02 12.72 -6.70
C GLU A 46 -0.17 11.20 -6.67
N LYS A 47 0.85 10.46 -6.19
CA LYS A 47 0.79 9.01 -6.03
C LYS A 47 1.63 8.53 -4.85
N VAL A 48 1.08 7.57 -4.09
CA VAL A 48 1.78 6.89 -3.00
C VAL A 48 1.73 5.38 -3.24
N HIS A 49 2.88 4.76 -3.44
CA HIS A 49 3.03 3.32 -3.53
C HIS A 49 3.45 2.77 -2.17
N PHE A 50 2.55 2.08 -1.49
CA PHE A 50 2.81 1.55 -0.16
C PHE A 50 3.07 0.04 -0.22
N TYR A 51 4.28 -0.39 0.13
CA TYR A 51 4.68 -1.79 0.18
C TYR A 51 4.78 -2.24 1.63
N TRP A 52 3.96 -3.22 2.02
CA TRP A 52 4.03 -3.81 3.34
C TRP A 52 4.42 -5.28 3.29
N LEU A 53 5.60 -5.59 3.83
CA LEU A 53 6.16 -6.92 3.89
C LEU A 53 5.98 -7.52 5.29
N ASN A 54 5.47 -8.75 5.33
CA ASN A 54 5.35 -9.50 6.58
C ASN A 54 5.62 -10.98 6.36
N ARG A 55 6.12 -11.66 7.39
CA ARG A 55 6.33 -13.12 7.34
C ARG A 55 5.07 -13.87 7.75
N GLU A 56 4.32 -13.33 8.69
CA GLU A 56 3.15 -13.97 9.29
C GLU A 56 1.86 -13.29 8.85
N GLN A 57 0.84 -14.10 8.58
CA GLN A 57 -0.48 -13.61 8.19
C GLN A 57 -1.15 -12.79 9.30
N LYS A 58 -0.99 -13.21 10.57
CA LYS A 58 -1.59 -12.53 11.73
C LYS A 58 -1.15 -11.08 11.86
N ALA A 59 0.06 -10.76 11.38
CA ALA A 59 0.57 -9.40 11.42
C ALA A 59 -0.26 -8.43 10.56
N PHE A 60 -1.01 -8.94 9.58
CA PHE A 60 -1.91 -8.15 8.75
C PHE A 60 -3.25 -7.83 9.43
N GLU A 61 -3.71 -8.63 10.40
CA GLU A 61 -5.08 -8.55 10.93
C GLU A 61 -5.46 -7.17 11.46
N TRP A 62 -4.58 -6.53 12.25
CA TRP A 62 -4.89 -5.23 12.88
C TRP A 62 -4.80 -4.03 11.93
N PHE A 63 -4.01 -4.12 10.85
CA PHE A 63 -3.72 -2.99 9.96
C PHE A 63 -4.57 -3.02 8.69
N VAL A 64 -5.11 -4.18 8.34
CA VAL A 64 -5.92 -4.37 7.14
C VAL A 64 -7.23 -3.60 7.20
N GLU A 65 -7.87 -3.49 8.36
CA GLU A 65 -9.05 -2.66 8.52
C GLU A 65 -8.75 -1.20 8.20
N LEU A 66 -7.60 -0.69 8.65
CA LEU A 66 -7.14 0.65 8.32
C LEU A 66 -6.87 0.81 6.81
N LEU A 67 -6.15 -0.13 6.20
CA LEU A 67 -5.88 -0.07 4.75
C LEU A 67 -7.17 -0.10 3.93
N SER A 68 -8.16 -0.88 4.36
CA SER A 68 -9.49 -0.94 3.75
C SER A 68 -10.22 0.39 3.88
N GLN A 69 -10.20 1.03 5.06
CA GLN A 69 -10.77 2.37 5.24
C GLN A 69 -10.11 3.39 4.31
N ILE A 70 -8.77 3.36 4.21
CA ILE A 70 -8.03 4.26 3.31
C ILE A 70 -8.44 4.03 1.86
N GLU A 71 -8.56 2.77 1.42
CA GLU A 71 -8.92 2.44 0.04
C GLU A 71 -10.35 2.87 -0.31
N VAL A 72 -11.30 2.79 0.64
CA VAL A 72 -12.68 3.27 0.45
C VAL A 72 -12.75 4.80 0.41
N GLU A 73 -11.96 5.47 1.25
CA GLU A 73 -11.95 6.93 1.36
C GLU A 73 -11.10 7.64 0.29
N ASP A 74 -10.21 6.90 -0.38
CA ASP A 74 -9.33 7.40 -1.44
C ASP A 74 -10.05 7.52 -2.80
N THR A 75 -10.91 8.53 -2.91
CA THR A 75 -11.67 8.82 -4.12
C THR A 75 -10.80 9.17 -5.33
N ASN A 76 -9.60 9.72 -5.09
CA ASN A 76 -8.67 10.18 -6.12
C ASN A 76 -7.69 9.09 -6.57
N LYS A 77 -7.79 7.87 -6.02
CA LYS A 77 -6.84 6.77 -6.26
C LYS A 77 -5.38 7.20 -6.04
N LEU A 78 -5.13 7.97 -4.99
CA LEU A 78 -3.80 8.40 -4.56
C LEU A 78 -2.93 7.20 -4.16
N PHE A 79 -3.49 6.25 -3.42
CA PHE A 79 -2.75 5.12 -2.86
C PHE A 79 -2.67 3.95 -3.85
N ASP A 80 -1.55 3.24 -3.79
CA ASP A 80 -1.29 1.97 -4.46
C ASP A 80 -0.66 1.03 -3.43
N ILE A 81 -1.51 0.35 -2.69
CA ILE A 81 -1.12 -0.52 -1.58
C ILE A 81 -0.66 -1.87 -2.16
N ASN A 82 0.40 -2.46 -1.61
CA ASN A 82 1.03 -3.68 -2.09
C ASN A 82 1.45 -4.51 -0.87
N LEU A 83 0.84 -5.68 -0.68
CA LEU A 83 1.10 -6.52 0.49
C LEU A 83 1.96 -7.73 0.12
N TYR A 84 2.99 -8.05 0.91
CA TYR A 84 3.86 -9.19 0.64
C TYR A 84 3.90 -10.13 1.83
N LEU A 85 3.39 -11.35 1.64
CA LEU A 85 3.52 -12.43 2.61
C LEU A 85 4.78 -13.24 2.27
N THR A 86 5.89 -12.85 2.90
CA THR A 86 7.23 -13.38 2.66
C THR A 86 7.49 -14.75 3.31
N GLY A 87 6.61 -15.21 4.21
CA GLY A 87 6.71 -16.50 4.88
C GLY A 87 5.93 -17.64 4.21
N ALA A 88 5.05 -17.32 3.25
CA ALA A 88 4.28 -18.34 2.54
C ALA A 88 5.12 -18.96 1.41
N GLN A 89 5.35 -20.27 1.49
CA GLN A 89 6.17 -21.02 0.53
C GLN A 89 5.32 -21.67 -0.58
N GLN A 90 3.98 -21.71 -0.45
CA GLN A 90 3.05 -22.22 -1.47
C GLN A 90 1.78 -21.34 -1.58
N GLN A 91 1.37 -21.01 -2.81
CA GLN A 91 0.14 -20.23 -3.09
C GLN A 91 -1.15 -20.99 -2.68
N SER A 92 -1.10 -22.31 -2.55
CA SER A 92 -2.23 -23.16 -2.16
C SER A 92 -2.72 -22.86 -0.73
N ASP A 93 -1.82 -22.53 0.19
CA ASP A 93 -2.15 -22.27 1.60
C ASP A 93 -2.77 -20.89 1.80
N MET A 94 -2.57 -19.97 0.85
CA MET A 94 -3.09 -18.60 0.95
C MET A 94 -4.57 -18.51 0.59
N LYS A 95 -5.04 -19.30 -0.39
CA LYS A 95 -6.44 -19.24 -0.88
C LYS A 95 -7.47 -19.71 0.15
N SER A 96 -7.06 -20.52 1.13
CA SER A 96 -7.91 -20.98 2.24
C SER A 96 -7.75 -20.17 3.52
N SER A 97 -6.85 -19.19 3.53
CA SER A 97 -6.55 -18.42 4.72
C SER A 97 -7.68 -17.46 5.09
N THR A 98 -7.94 -17.30 6.38
CA THR A 98 -8.93 -16.36 6.91
C THR A 98 -8.70 -14.92 6.45
N LEU A 99 -7.44 -14.53 6.24
CA LEU A 99 -7.08 -13.21 5.71
C LEU A 99 -7.47 -13.08 4.24
N PHE A 100 -7.22 -14.10 3.42
CA PHE A 100 -7.65 -14.09 2.03
C PHE A 100 -9.17 -14.00 1.93
N VAL A 101 -9.90 -14.78 2.73
CA VAL A 101 -11.36 -14.71 2.80
C VAL A 101 -11.84 -13.34 3.31
N ALA A 102 -11.21 -12.78 4.34
CA ALA A 102 -11.55 -11.45 4.86
C ALA A 102 -11.33 -10.37 3.80
N MET A 103 -10.21 -10.43 3.08
CA MET A 103 -9.92 -9.52 1.97
C MET A 103 -10.93 -9.69 0.85
N ASP A 104 -11.19 -10.92 0.41
CA ASP A 104 -12.15 -11.24 -0.66
C ASP A 104 -13.58 -10.77 -0.31
N LEU A 105 -14.00 -10.96 0.95
CA LEU A 105 -15.28 -10.46 1.44
C LEU A 105 -15.33 -8.93 1.49
N LEU A 106 -14.26 -8.27 1.95
CA LEU A 106 -14.17 -6.81 1.95
C LEU A 106 -14.23 -6.26 0.53
N HIS A 107 -13.50 -6.88 -0.41
CA HIS A 107 -13.53 -6.57 -1.84
C HIS A 107 -14.93 -6.74 -2.45
N SER A 108 -15.63 -7.82 -2.12
CA SER A 108 -16.98 -8.08 -2.62
C SER A 108 -17.99 -7.01 -2.19
N ARG A 109 -17.79 -6.41 -1.00
CA ARG A 109 -18.66 -5.35 -0.47
C ARG A 109 -18.36 -3.97 -1.06
N THR A 110 -17.11 -3.71 -1.45
CA THR A 110 -16.68 -2.41 -2.00
C THR A 110 -16.89 -2.29 -3.51
N LYS A 111 -17.37 -3.34 -4.20
CA LYS A 111 -17.56 -3.40 -5.68
C LYS A 111 -16.28 -3.08 -6.48
N VAL A 112 -15.11 -3.33 -5.92
CA VAL A 112 -13.83 -3.19 -6.62
C VAL A 112 -13.50 -4.53 -7.28
N ASP A 113 -13.35 -4.51 -8.61
CA ASP A 113 -13.32 -5.67 -9.51
C ASP A 113 -12.51 -6.88 -9.00
N LEU A 114 -13.23 -7.97 -8.78
CA LEU A 114 -12.70 -9.28 -8.42
C LEU A 114 -11.99 -9.91 -9.62
N ILE A 115 -10.82 -10.51 -9.36
CA ILE A 115 -9.97 -11.30 -10.27
C ILE A 115 -8.96 -10.49 -11.10
N THR A 116 -9.13 -9.17 -11.31
CA THR A 116 -8.09 -8.35 -11.98
C THR A 116 -7.87 -6.93 -11.41
N GLY A 117 -8.65 -6.48 -10.40
CA GLY A 117 -8.86 -5.04 -10.18
C GLY A 117 -8.51 -4.44 -8.83
N LEU A 118 -8.13 -5.22 -7.80
CA LEU A 118 -7.53 -4.65 -6.59
C LEU A 118 -6.03 -4.53 -6.76
N LYS A 119 -5.58 -3.28 -6.84
CA LYS A 119 -4.16 -2.97 -6.93
C LYS A 119 -3.38 -3.32 -5.65
N SER A 120 -4.05 -3.71 -4.56
CA SER A 120 -3.46 -4.50 -3.46
C SER A 120 -3.22 -5.95 -3.84
N ARG A 121 -2.18 -6.17 -4.66
CA ARG A 121 -1.65 -7.52 -4.87
C ARG A 121 -1.02 -7.99 -3.57
N THR A 122 -1.73 -8.83 -2.81
CA THR A 122 -1.09 -9.64 -1.78
C THR A 122 -0.24 -10.69 -2.50
N LYS A 123 1.06 -10.45 -2.63
CA LYS A 123 2.01 -11.34 -3.30
C LYS A 123 2.66 -12.26 -2.29
N THR A 124 2.79 -13.54 -2.63
CA THR A 124 3.60 -14.49 -1.87
C THR A 124 5.07 -14.31 -2.20
N GLY A 125 5.94 -14.50 -1.20
CA GLY A 125 7.38 -14.41 -1.40
C GLY A 125 7.90 -12.98 -1.27
N ARG A 126 9.14 -12.76 -1.73
CA ARG A 126 9.84 -11.49 -1.58
C ARG A 126 9.63 -10.61 -2.82
N PRO A 127 9.46 -9.29 -2.68
CA PRO A 127 9.44 -8.39 -3.82
C PRO A 127 10.75 -8.41 -4.58
N ASP A 128 10.66 -8.43 -5.91
CA ASP A 128 11.77 -8.07 -6.80
C ASP A 128 11.83 -6.55 -6.90
N TRP A 129 12.65 -5.93 -6.05
CA TRP A 129 12.77 -4.47 -5.99
C TRP A 129 13.34 -3.88 -7.27
N ASP A 130 14.21 -4.62 -7.96
CA ASP A 130 14.82 -4.15 -9.20
C ASP A 130 13.75 -4.01 -10.30
N GLU A 131 12.86 -5.00 -10.43
CA GLU A 131 11.72 -4.93 -11.34
C GLU A 131 10.75 -3.81 -10.93
N ILE A 132 10.36 -3.78 -9.65
CA ILE A 132 9.40 -2.80 -9.13
C ILE A 132 9.89 -1.36 -9.36
N PHE A 133 11.13 -1.05 -8.99
CA PHE A 133 11.64 0.31 -9.13
C PHE A 133 11.83 0.71 -10.58
N ARG A 134 12.21 -0.22 -11.46
CA ARG A 134 12.28 0.05 -12.91
C ARG A 134 10.90 0.40 -13.48
N ASP A 135 9.87 -0.34 -13.09
CA ASP A 135 8.51 -0.09 -13.57
C ASP A 135 7.94 1.22 -13.03
N LEU A 136 8.16 1.50 -11.74
CA LEU A 136 7.74 2.77 -11.12
C LEU A 136 8.45 3.97 -11.75
N ALA A 137 9.75 3.86 -12.04
CA ALA A 137 10.49 4.92 -12.71
C ALA A 137 9.90 5.20 -14.10
N ARG A 138 9.66 4.16 -14.90
CA ARG A 138 9.04 4.29 -16.23
C ARG A 138 7.63 4.87 -16.17
N GLN A 139 6.84 4.47 -15.17
CA GLN A 139 5.47 4.92 -15.02
C GLN A 139 5.36 6.43 -14.76
N HIS A 140 6.33 7.00 -14.03
CA HIS A 140 6.28 8.37 -13.54
C HIS A 140 7.24 9.34 -14.25
N GLU A 141 7.94 8.86 -15.28
CA GLU A 141 8.77 9.70 -16.15
C GLU A 141 7.99 10.93 -16.66
N PRO A 142 8.59 12.13 -16.66
CA PRO A 142 9.99 12.43 -16.37
C PRO A 142 10.28 12.77 -14.89
N ASN A 143 9.31 12.58 -13.99
CA ASN A 143 9.44 13.02 -12.60
C ASN A 143 10.20 11.98 -11.76
N LYS A 144 10.86 12.47 -10.70
CA LYS A 144 11.48 11.60 -9.70
C LYS A 144 10.45 10.90 -8.83
N VAL A 145 10.79 9.69 -8.40
CA VAL A 145 10.03 8.90 -7.43
C VAL A 145 10.92 8.75 -6.19
N ASP A 146 10.44 9.25 -5.05
CA ASP A 146 11.18 9.25 -3.78
C ASP A 146 10.82 8.00 -2.97
N VAL A 147 11.80 7.33 -2.34
CA VAL A 147 11.61 6.05 -1.63
C VAL A 147 11.91 6.22 -0.13
N PHE A 148 11.05 5.69 0.73
CA PHE A 148 11.07 5.84 2.19
C PHE A 148 10.82 4.51 2.92
#